data_AF-A0A1J9PYU8-F1
#
_entry.id   AF-A0A1J9PYU8-F1
#
_cell.length_a   1.000
_cell.length_b   1.000
_cell.length_c   1.000
_cell.angle_alpha   90.00
_cell.angle_beta   90.00
_cell.angle_gamma   90.00
#
_symmetry.space_group_name_H-M   'P 1'
#
loop_
_entity.id
_entity.type
_entity.pdbx_description
1 polymer ?
#
loop_
_entity_poly.entity_id
_entity_poly.type
_entity_poly.pdbx_seq_one_letter_code
_entity_poly.pdbx_strand_id
1 'polypeptide(L)' 'TSVAPASPPRQPSPPQKLVLPKFREQAVRDYCKWLESKVTNEAYKDDFQKICDVTLDNHLDLELILEDPDPNLFVK' A
#
# COMPACT_ATOMS: atom_id res chain seq x y z
N THR A 1 -9.43 -45.62 -21.78
CA THR A 1 -8.72 -44.32 -21.70
C THR A 1 -9.48 -43.43 -20.74
N SER A 2 -8.88 -43.13 -19.58
CA SER A 2 -9.49 -42.32 -18.51
C SER A 2 -9.16 -40.84 -18.74
N VAL A 3 -10.16 -39.96 -18.81
CA VAL A 3 -9.97 -38.52 -19.01
C VAL A 3 -9.90 -37.86 -17.62
N ALA A 4 -8.75 -37.28 -17.29
CA ALA A 4 -8.57 -36.49 -16.08
C ALA A 4 -9.40 -35.19 -16.15
N PRO A 5 -10.00 -34.71 -15.05
CA PRO A 5 -10.75 -33.46 -15.07
C PRO A 5 -9.78 -32.28 -15.18
N ALA A 6 -10.06 -31.39 -16.14
CA ALA A 6 -9.35 -30.13 -16.30
C ALA A 6 -9.56 -29.25 -15.06
N SER A 7 -8.48 -28.67 -14.54
CA SER A 7 -8.55 -27.74 -13.40
C SER A 7 -9.38 -26.50 -13.76
N PRO A 8 -10.21 -25.98 -12.84
CA PRO A 8 -11.00 -24.79 -13.10
C PRO A 8 -10.10 -23.57 -13.34
N PRO A 9 -10.53 -22.60 -14.17
CA PRO A 9 -9.78 -21.38 -14.44
C PRO A 9 -9.54 -20.64 -13.12
N ARG A 10 -8.27 -20.32 -12.86
CA ARG A 10 -7.84 -19.56 -11.68
C ARG A 10 -8.40 -18.15 -11.82
N GLN A 11 -9.54 -17.88 -11.20
CA GLN A 11 -10.14 -16.55 -11.20
C GLN A 11 -9.14 -15.56 -10.57
N PRO A 12 -8.86 -14.42 -11.21
CA PRO A 12 -8.08 -13.37 -10.58
C PRO A 12 -8.84 -12.93 -9.33
N SER A 13 -8.19 -13.08 -8.17
CA SER A 13 -8.67 -12.53 -6.91
C SER A 13 -9.00 -11.06 -7.15
N PRO A 14 -10.18 -10.55 -6.74
CA PRO A 14 -10.43 -9.12 -6.80
C PRO A 14 -9.29 -8.41 -6.09
N PRO A 15 -8.75 -7.31 -6.65
CA PRO A 15 -7.77 -6.51 -5.92
C PRO A 15 -8.41 -6.20 -4.57
N GLN A 16 -7.74 -6.59 -3.49
CA GLN A 16 -8.21 -6.31 -2.14
C GLN A 16 -8.35 -4.80 -2.08
N LYS A 17 -9.60 -4.33 -2.20
CA LYS A 17 -9.91 -2.92 -2.16
C LYS A 17 -9.50 -2.50 -0.76
N LEU A 18 -8.42 -1.73 -0.65
CA LEU A 18 -8.00 -1.17 0.63
C LEU A 18 -9.22 -0.43 1.17
N VAL A 19 -9.88 -0.98 2.18
CA VAL A 19 -10.98 -0.31 2.86
C VAL A 19 -10.31 0.75 3.71
N LEU A 20 -10.06 1.90 3.09
CA LEU A 20 -9.44 3.02 3.77
C LEU A 20 -10.41 3.51 4.85
N PRO A 21 -9.95 3.63 6.12
CA PRO A 21 -10.69 4.29 7.18
C PRO A 21 -11.30 5.63 6.74
N LYS A 22 -12.46 6.00 7.30
CA LYS A 22 -13.15 7.27 6.98
C LYS A 22 -12.32 8.53 7.29
N PHE A 23 -11.25 8.40 8.09
CA PHE A 23 -10.32 9.49 8.42
C PHE A 23 -9.02 9.31 7.63
N ARG A 24 -8.62 10.36 6.91
CA ARG A 24 -7.47 10.35 5.99
C ARG A 24 -6.18 9.99 6.71
N GLU A 25 -5.96 10.57 7.89
CA GLU A 25 -4.78 10.35 8.71
C GLU A 25 -4.70 8.89 9.18
N GLN A 26 -5.86 8.29 9.53
CA GLN A 26 -5.91 6.89 9.94
C GLN A 26 -5.63 5.95 8.75
N ALA A 27 -6.14 6.29 7.57
CA ALA A 27 -5.89 5.52 6.35
C ALA A 27 -4.40 5.50 5.98
N VAL A 28 -3.74 6.66 6.03
CA VAL A 28 -2.29 6.77 5.81
C VAL A 28 -1.52 5.95 6.85
N ARG A 29 -1.86 6.05 8.15
CA ARG A 29 -1.20 5.28 9.21
C ARG A 29 -1.32 3.77 9.01
N ASP A 30 -2.48 3.29 8.60
CA ASP A 30 -2.71 1.86 8.39
C ASP A 30 -1.95 1.35 7.15
N TYR A 31 -1.90 2.14 6.09
CA TYR A 31 -1.11 1.83 4.90
C TYR A 31 0.40 1.78 5.20
N CYS A 32 0.89 2.73 5.99
CA CYS A 32 2.28 2.77 6.45
C CYS A 32 2.69 1.53 7.25
N LYS A 33 1.87 1.13 8.21
CA LYS A 33 2.07 -0.13 8.95
C LYS A 33 2.04 -1.34 8.02
N TRP A 34 1.19 -1.32 7.01
CA TRP A 34 1.16 -2.38 6.00
C TRP A 34 2.47 -2.43 5.20
N LEU A 35 3.03 -1.29 4.77
CA LEU A 35 4.32 -1.23 4.07
C LEU A 35 5.46 -1.81 4.92
N GLU A 36 5.57 -1.41 6.19
CA GLU A 36 6.56 -1.94 7.12
C GLU A 36 6.41 -3.46 7.33
N SER A 37 5.17 -3.98 7.35
CA SER A 37 4.90 -5.41 7.47
C SER A 37 5.37 -6.24 6.26
N LYS A 38 5.63 -5.60 5.12
CA LYS A 38 6.05 -6.26 3.87
C LYS A 38 7.55 -6.32 3.69
N VAL A 39 8.33 -5.71 4.58
CA VAL A 39 9.79 -5.69 4.49
C VAL A 39 10.46 -6.24 5.74
N THR A 40 11.53 -7.00 5.53
CA THR A 40 12.38 -7.53 6.60
C THR A 40 13.66 -6.71 6.79
N ASN A 41 13.99 -5.84 5.84
CA ASN A 41 15.14 -4.95 5.92
C ASN A 41 14.81 -3.74 6.80
N GLU A 42 15.52 -3.60 7.92
CA GLU A 42 15.33 -2.50 8.87
C GLU A 42 15.58 -1.12 8.24
N ALA A 43 16.55 -0.99 7.32
CA ALA A 43 16.79 0.28 6.63
C ALA A 43 15.58 0.71 5.78
N TYR A 44 14.88 -0.25 5.17
CA TYR A 44 13.67 0.04 4.40
C TYR A 44 12.47 0.37 5.31
N LYS A 45 12.40 -0.22 6.51
CA LYS A 45 11.39 0.17 7.49
C LYS A 45 11.58 1.62 7.93
N ASP A 46 12.81 2.01 8.23
CA ASP A 46 13.14 3.40 8.60
C ASP A 46 12.77 4.38 7.49
N ASP A 47 13.01 4.00 6.22
CA ASP A 47 12.66 4.86 5.09
C ASP A 47 11.14 4.95 4.88
N PHE A 48 10.39 3.85 5.03
CA PHE A 48 8.93 3.91 5.01
C PHE A 48 8.38 4.75 6.15
N GLN A 49 8.95 4.64 7.35
CA GLN A 49 8.54 5.46 8.49
C GLN A 49 8.71 6.96 8.19
N LYS A 50 9.86 7.37 7.61
CA LYS A 50 10.08 8.77 7.21
C LYS A 50 9.07 9.25 6.16
N ILE A 51 8.80 8.43 5.15
CA ILE A 51 7.82 8.75 4.09
C ILE A 51 6.43 8.94 4.71
N CYS A 52 6.08 8.10 5.67
CA CYS A 52 4.82 8.14 6.40
C CYS A 52 4.67 9.39 7.27
N ASP A 53 5.74 9.78 7.98
CA ASP A 53 5.75 11.00 8.78
C ASP A 53 5.59 12.25 7.88
N VAL A 54 6.34 12.33 6.77
CA VAL A 54 6.21 13.41 5.79
C VAL A 54 4.80 13.48 5.20
N THR A 55 4.20 12.34 4.88
CA THR A 55 2.83 12.27 4.33
C THR A 55 1.82 12.85 5.32
N LEU A 56 1.91 12.46 6.60
CA LEU A 56 1.02 12.94 7.65
C LEU A 56 1.21 14.43 7.95
N ASP A 57 2.47 14.88 8.02
CA ASP A 57 2.81 16.29 8.29
C ASP A 57 2.35 17.23 7.18
N ASN A 58 2.34 16.76 5.93
CA ASN A 58 1.85 17.53 4.77
C ASN A 58 0.34 17.35 4.52
N HIS A 59 -0.38 16.61 5.38
CA HIS A 59 -1.80 16.30 5.21
C HIS A 59 -2.14 15.66 3.85
N LEU A 60 -1.21 14.89 3.29
CA LEU A 60 -1.41 14.15 2.06
C LEU A 60 -2.30 12.93 2.34
N ASP A 61 -3.14 12.57 1.38
CA ASP A 61 -3.95 11.36 1.45
C ASP A 61 -3.47 10.29 0.47
N LEU A 62 -4.00 9.08 0.63
CA LEU A 62 -3.60 7.94 -0.18
C LEU A 62 -4.04 8.05 -1.64
N GLU A 63 -5.09 8.81 -1.94
CA GLU A 63 -5.49 9.03 -3.34
C GLU A 63 -4.41 9.86 -4.04
N LEU A 64 -3.93 10.93 -3.41
CA LEU A 64 -2.78 11.72 -3.86
C LEU A 64 -1.52 10.87 -4.04
N ILE A 65 -1.18 10.00 -3.07
CA ILE A 65 0.02 9.15 -3.15
C ILE A 65 -0.08 8.07 -4.25
N LEU A 66 -1.27 7.50 -4.46
CA LEU A 66 -1.48 6.39 -5.38
C LEU A 66 -1.76 6.84 -6.82
N GLU A 67 -2.40 7.99 -7.03
CA GLU A 67 -2.73 8.51 -8.36
C GLU A 67 -1.63 9.37 -8.97
N ASP A 68 -0.89 10.14 -8.16
CA ASP A 68 0.23 10.95 -8.63
C ASP A 68 1.45 10.77 -7.71
N PRO A 69 2.24 9.71 -7.92
CA PRO A 69 3.52 9.55 -7.24
C PRO A 69 4.51 10.58 -7.79
N ASP A 70 4.28 11.87 -7.53
CA ASP A 70 5.20 12.93 -7.89
C ASP A 70 6.42 12.81 -6.95
N PRO A 71 7.60 12.46 -7.50
CA PRO A 71 8.81 12.32 -6.69
C PRO A 71 9.21 13.63 -6.00
N ASN A 72 8.71 14.79 -6.44
CA ASN A 72 8.97 16.08 -5.82
C ASN A 72 8.11 16.35 -4.57
N LEU A 73 7.05 15.59 -4.32
CA LEU A 73 6.26 15.70 -3.08
C LEU A 73 7.08 15.40 -1.82
N PHE A 74 8.13 14.60 -1.97
CA PHE A 74 9.01 14.16 -0.88
C PHE A 74 10.34 14.93 -0.83
N VAL A 75 10.54 15.91 -1.71
CA VAL A 75 11.78 16.69 -1.75
C VAL A 75 11.52 18.06 -1.12
N LYS A 76 12.21 18.35 -0.01
CA LYS A 76 12.34 19.70 0.53
C LYS A 76 13.81 20.06 0.67
#